data_AF-A0A1H3UG74-F1
#
_entry.id   AF-A0A1H3UG74-F1
#
_cell.length_a   1.000
_cell.length_b   1.000
_cell.length_c   1.000
_cell.angle_alpha   90.00
_cell.angle_beta   90.00
_cell.angle_gamma   90.00
#
_symmetry.space_group_name_H-M   'P 1'
#
loop_
_entity.id
_entity.type
_entity.pdbx_description
1 polymer ?
#
loop_
_entity_poly.entity_id
_entity_poly.type
_entity_poly.pdbx_seq_one_letter_code
_entity_poly.pdbx_strand_id
1 'polypeptide(L)'
;MEDVPAAVRSLITAAVADELATTYDDQVVFPRHVVIDLHEDPDRRFPEWPTPVLVIAVENQGVCSWGVPLDDPALPVVVGDSGGTIVYTPDVASYLAARRWDRRCVHRGPLLQAQAAELDDDSLARLRADFDEQPATHGWPGHTQFRFERDGVMILLWSDAGQCDWWLSGPADALSVAVGRLLSLSDLSTSLWSNDAAGEALLVGLRKSLEDPANQGDQP
;
A
#
# COMPACT_ATOMS: atom_id res chain seq x y z
N MET A 1 17.89 -23.57 11.11
CA MET A 1 17.20 -22.40 11.70
C MET A 1 18.18 -21.40 12.33
N GLU A 2 19.46 -21.76 12.51
CA GLU A 2 20.50 -20.83 13.00
C GLU A 2 20.76 -19.65 12.03
N ASP A 3 20.47 -19.82 10.74
CA ASP A 3 20.82 -18.85 9.68
C ASP A 3 19.85 -17.65 9.52
N VAL A 4 18.75 -17.61 10.28
CA VAL A 4 17.81 -16.47 10.24
C VAL A 4 18.20 -15.44 11.32
N PRO A 5 18.33 -14.14 11.00
CA PRO A 5 18.63 -13.12 11.99
C PRO A 5 17.61 -13.12 13.14
N ALA A 6 18.10 -13.02 14.38
CA ALA A 6 17.24 -13.07 15.57
C ALA A 6 16.15 -11.98 15.58
N ALA A 7 16.48 -10.79 15.07
CA ALA A 7 15.53 -9.68 14.90
C ALA A 7 14.36 -10.08 14.00
N VAL A 8 14.63 -10.70 12.84
CA VAL A 8 13.59 -11.18 11.92
C VAL A 8 12.70 -12.23 12.59
N ARG A 9 13.30 -13.22 13.27
CA ARG A 9 12.54 -14.25 14.01
C ARG A 9 11.63 -13.66 15.10
N SER A 10 12.09 -12.61 15.78
CA SER A 10 11.34 -11.97 16.85
C SER A 10 10.16 -11.14 16.34
N LEU A 11 10.28 -10.56 15.14
CA LEU A 11 9.27 -9.66 14.56
C LEU A 11 8.25 -10.41 13.69
N ILE A 12 8.71 -11.32 12.81
CA ILE A 12 7.85 -12.06 11.89
C ILE A 12 7.50 -13.43 12.50
N THR A 13 6.59 -13.41 13.46
CA THR A 13 6.01 -14.64 14.03
C THR A 13 4.91 -15.19 13.10
N ALA A 14 4.47 -16.44 13.32
CA ALA A 14 3.42 -17.05 12.49
C ALA A 14 2.13 -16.22 12.52
N ALA A 15 1.74 -15.73 13.69
CA ALA A 15 0.55 -14.89 13.84
C ALA A 15 0.69 -13.55 13.09
N VAL A 16 1.87 -12.92 13.12
CA VAL A 16 2.13 -11.69 12.38
C VAL A 16 2.12 -11.95 10.87
N ALA A 17 2.72 -13.05 10.42
CA ALA A 17 2.74 -13.37 9.00
C ALA A 17 1.32 -13.67 8.46
N ASP A 18 0.51 -14.43 9.20
CA ASP A 18 -0.90 -14.68 8.85
C ASP A 18 -1.71 -13.36 8.82
N GLU A 19 -1.47 -12.47 9.80
CA GLU A 19 -2.09 -11.14 9.86
C GLU A 19 -1.83 -10.33 8.58
N LEU A 20 -0.57 -10.30 8.12
CA LEU A 20 -0.19 -9.52 6.95
C LEU A 20 -0.69 -10.13 5.63
N ALA A 21 -0.66 -11.46 5.52
CA ALA A 21 -1.11 -12.18 4.35
C ALA A 21 -2.59 -11.94 4.03
N THR A 22 -3.43 -11.80 5.07
CA THR A 22 -4.89 -11.64 4.91
C THR A 22 -5.30 -10.46 4.02
N THR A 23 -4.46 -9.42 3.94
CA THR A 23 -4.78 -8.17 3.23
C THR A 23 -4.74 -8.32 1.71
N TYR A 24 -3.74 -9.05 1.22
CA TYR A 24 -3.45 -9.20 -0.22
C TYR A 24 -3.54 -10.66 -0.69
N ASP A 25 -3.94 -11.56 0.22
CA ASP A 25 -3.94 -13.02 0.03
C ASP A 25 -2.54 -13.58 -0.24
N ASP A 26 -1.51 -12.96 0.32
CA ASP A 26 -0.12 -13.38 0.12
C ASP A 26 0.13 -14.77 0.70
N GLN A 27 0.97 -15.53 0.02
CA GLN A 27 1.49 -16.79 0.51
C GLN A 27 2.53 -16.51 1.62
N VAL A 28 2.24 -16.97 2.83
CA VAL A 28 3.19 -16.90 3.94
C VAL A 28 4.31 -17.92 3.72
N VAL A 29 5.53 -17.44 3.46
CA VAL A 29 6.72 -18.30 3.38
C VAL A 29 7.38 -18.40 4.75
N PHE A 30 7.94 -17.31 5.26
CA PHE A 30 8.46 -17.27 6.63
C PHE A 30 7.35 -16.83 7.60
N PRO A 31 7.17 -17.48 8.76
CA PRO A 31 8.03 -18.50 9.37
C PRO A 31 7.60 -19.96 9.14
N ARG A 32 6.70 -20.24 8.18
CA ARG A 32 6.22 -21.60 7.91
C ARG A 32 7.31 -22.49 7.32
N HIS A 33 8.08 -21.91 6.43
CA HIS A 33 9.21 -22.50 5.75
C HIS A 33 10.39 -21.52 5.81
N VAL A 34 11.61 -22.06 5.87
CA VAL A 34 12.83 -21.27 5.69
C VAL A 34 13.27 -21.51 4.26
N VAL A 35 12.98 -20.54 3.39
CA VAL A 35 13.40 -20.53 1.99
C VAL A 35 14.40 -19.40 1.83
N ILE A 36 15.60 -19.72 1.32
CA ILE A 36 16.65 -18.76 1.05
C ILE A 36 16.84 -18.75 -0.46
N ASP A 37 16.66 -17.60 -1.08
CA ASP A 37 16.99 -17.36 -2.48
C ASP A 37 18.50 -17.15 -2.60
N LEU A 38 19.16 -18.04 -3.34
CA LEU A 38 20.60 -18.00 -3.55
C LEU A 38 20.92 -17.40 -4.92
N HIS A 39 22.11 -16.79 -5.03
CA HIS A 39 22.55 -16.16 -6.27
C HIS A 39 22.68 -17.15 -7.44
N GLU A 40 23.00 -18.40 -7.14
CA GLU A 40 23.15 -19.49 -8.10
C GLU A 40 21.82 -20.13 -8.55
N ASP A 41 20.68 -19.79 -7.93
CA ASP A 41 19.41 -20.42 -8.28
C ASP A 41 18.95 -19.97 -9.68
N PRO A 42 18.54 -20.89 -10.58
CA PRO A 42 18.12 -20.52 -11.93
C PRO A 42 16.77 -19.78 -11.95
N ASP A 43 15.93 -20.00 -10.93
CA ASP A 43 14.58 -19.45 -10.81
C ASP A 43 14.52 -18.44 -9.64
N ARG A 44 15.48 -17.50 -9.60
CA ARG A 44 15.57 -16.52 -8.51
C ARG A 44 14.29 -15.69 -8.38
N ARG A 45 13.86 -15.52 -7.13
CA ARG A 45 12.81 -14.57 -6.72
C ARG A 45 13.35 -13.16 -6.57
N PHE A 46 14.65 -13.02 -6.33
CA PHE A 46 15.32 -11.74 -6.15
C PHE A 46 16.47 -11.60 -7.16
N PRO A 47 16.17 -11.45 -8.47
CA PRO A 47 17.21 -11.28 -9.47
C PRO A 47 18.05 -10.03 -9.21
N GLU A 48 19.32 -10.07 -9.62
CA GLU A 48 20.30 -8.98 -9.46
C GLU A 48 20.70 -8.65 -8.01
N TRP A 49 19.96 -9.13 -7.00
CA TRP A 49 20.37 -8.94 -5.61
C TRP A 49 21.63 -9.77 -5.32
N PRO A 50 22.69 -9.17 -4.78
CA PRO A 50 24.02 -9.79 -4.75
C PRO A 50 24.15 -10.91 -3.72
N THR A 51 23.25 -10.98 -2.75
CA THR A 51 23.43 -11.78 -1.53
C THR A 51 22.21 -12.66 -1.25
N PRO A 52 22.35 -13.72 -0.44
CA PRO A 52 21.22 -14.58 -0.09
C PRO A 52 20.08 -13.82 0.59
N VAL A 53 18.86 -14.07 0.13
CA VAL A 53 17.66 -13.40 0.65
C VAL A 53 16.73 -14.42 1.29
N LEU A 54 16.37 -14.22 2.56
CA LEU A 54 15.31 -14.99 3.19
C LEU A 54 13.97 -14.55 2.62
N VAL A 55 13.24 -15.46 1.99
CA VAL A 55 11.90 -15.18 1.46
C VAL A 55 10.92 -15.12 2.63
N ILE A 56 10.21 -14.00 2.79
CA ILE A 56 9.22 -13.81 3.86
C ILE A 56 7.79 -14.02 3.39
N ALA A 57 7.44 -13.53 2.20
CA ALA A 57 6.11 -13.64 1.62
C ALA A 57 6.19 -13.65 0.10
N VAL A 58 5.18 -14.24 -0.54
CA VAL A 58 5.02 -14.24 -2.00
C VAL A 58 3.60 -13.77 -2.30
N GLU A 59 3.45 -12.85 -3.24
CA GLU A 59 2.15 -12.36 -3.66
C GLU A 59 1.24 -13.51 -4.12
N ASN A 60 -0.08 -13.36 -3.97
CA ASN A 60 -1.06 -14.38 -4.35
C ASN A 60 -0.89 -14.94 -5.77
N GLN A 61 -0.57 -14.08 -6.76
CA GLN A 61 -0.33 -14.45 -8.15
C GLN A 61 1.08 -14.96 -8.41
N GLY A 62 1.97 -14.87 -7.42
CA GLY A 62 3.35 -15.31 -7.50
C GLY A 62 4.24 -14.41 -8.34
N VAL A 63 3.79 -13.21 -8.72
CA VAL A 63 4.60 -12.25 -9.49
C VAL A 63 5.66 -11.63 -8.59
N CYS A 64 5.26 -11.19 -7.40
CA CYS A 64 6.16 -10.50 -6.47
C CYS A 64 6.56 -11.39 -5.28
N SER A 65 7.79 -11.23 -4.80
CA SER A 65 8.26 -11.83 -3.54
C SER A 65 8.88 -10.76 -2.64
N TRP A 66 8.63 -10.85 -1.34
CA TRP A 66 9.30 -10.03 -0.32
C TRP A 66 10.31 -10.84 0.45
N GLY A 67 11.45 -10.23 0.78
CA GLY A 67 12.52 -10.93 1.48
C GLY A 67 13.45 -10.01 2.26
N VAL A 68 14.30 -10.62 3.09
CA VAL A 68 15.31 -9.93 3.91
C VAL A 68 16.70 -10.43 3.51
N PRO A 69 17.60 -9.57 3.00
CA PRO A 69 18.99 -9.93 2.76
C PRO A 69 19.67 -10.37 4.05
N LEU A 70 20.36 -11.52 4.02
CA LEU A 70 20.89 -12.17 5.23
C LEU A 70 22.22 -11.59 5.73
N ASP A 71 22.93 -10.87 4.87
CA ASP A 71 24.25 -10.29 5.16
C ASP A 71 24.21 -8.79 5.46
N ASP A 72 23.05 -8.15 5.33
CA ASP A 72 22.87 -6.75 5.64
C ASP A 72 22.42 -6.56 7.10
N PRO A 73 23.24 -5.92 7.97
CA PRO A 73 22.87 -5.68 9.36
C PRO A 73 21.68 -4.72 9.53
N ALA A 74 21.37 -3.88 8.53
CA ALA A 74 20.18 -3.03 8.54
C ALA A 74 18.89 -3.83 8.32
N LEU A 75 18.99 -5.05 7.77
CA LEU A 75 17.87 -5.94 7.48
C LEU A 75 16.74 -5.25 6.68
N PRO A 76 17.04 -4.62 5.54
CA PRO A 76 16.01 -4.05 4.70
C PRO A 76 15.07 -5.15 4.23
N VAL A 77 13.82 -4.78 3.95
CA VAL A 77 12.94 -5.67 3.19
C VAL A 77 13.05 -5.27 1.73
N VAL A 78 13.38 -6.24 0.89
CA VAL A 78 13.43 -6.09 -0.57
C VAL A 78 12.19 -6.72 -1.18
N VAL A 79 11.76 -6.19 -2.33
CA VAL A 79 10.77 -6.81 -3.21
C VAL A 79 11.46 -7.18 -4.51
N GLY A 80 11.19 -8.39 -5.01
CA GLY A 80 11.75 -8.90 -6.26
C GLY A 80 10.70 -9.57 -7.12
N ASP A 81 10.91 -9.50 -8.43
CA ASP A 81 10.09 -10.11 -9.47
C ASP A 81 10.93 -10.40 -10.75
N SER A 82 10.30 -10.62 -11.90
CA SER A 82 11.00 -10.80 -13.18
C SER A 82 11.79 -9.58 -13.72
N GLY A 83 11.47 -8.37 -13.25
CA GLY A 83 12.06 -7.11 -13.69
C GLY A 83 13.25 -6.64 -12.84
N GLY A 84 13.45 -7.19 -11.64
CA GLY A 84 14.60 -6.84 -10.78
C GLY A 84 14.34 -7.04 -9.30
N THR A 85 15.26 -6.56 -8.47
CA THR A 85 15.10 -6.48 -7.01
C THR A 85 15.45 -5.10 -6.50
N ILE A 86 14.65 -4.60 -5.58
CA ILE A 86 14.77 -3.26 -5.02
C ILE A 86 14.40 -3.24 -3.55
N VAL A 87 14.86 -2.20 -2.84
CA VAL A 87 14.50 -1.99 -1.44
C VAL A 87 13.06 -1.51 -1.34
N TYR A 88 12.21 -2.31 -0.68
CA TYR A 88 10.80 -1.99 -0.41
C TYR A 88 10.67 -1.07 0.82
N THR A 89 11.39 -1.42 1.90
CA THR A 89 11.45 -0.65 3.17
C THR A 89 12.83 -0.75 3.79
N PRO A 90 13.26 0.25 4.59
CA PRO A 90 14.60 0.29 5.18
C PRO A 90 14.84 -0.82 6.21
N ASP A 91 13.80 -1.37 6.83
CA ASP A 91 13.91 -2.43 7.83
C ASP A 91 12.60 -3.22 7.97
N VAL A 92 12.67 -4.35 8.68
CA VAL A 92 11.52 -5.23 8.94
C VAL A 92 10.42 -4.53 9.76
N ALA A 93 10.74 -3.64 10.70
CA ALA A 93 9.73 -2.98 11.52
C ALA A 93 8.88 -2.02 10.67
N SER A 94 9.53 -1.30 9.76
CA SER A 94 8.91 -0.41 8.77
C SER A 94 8.04 -1.19 7.79
N TYR A 95 8.49 -2.37 7.32
CA TYR A 95 7.65 -3.29 6.54
C TYR A 95 6.37 -3.69 7.29
N LEU A 96 6.50 -4.15 8.54
CA LEU A 96 5.34 -4.55 9.34
C LEU A 96 4.39 -3.38 9.60
N ALA A 97 4.94 -2.19 9.88
CA ALA A 97 4.16 -0.98 10.11
C ALA A 97 3.36 -0.55 8.87
N ALA A 98 4.02 -0.51 7.71
CA ALA A 98 3.41 -0.20 6.42
C ALA A 98 2.27 -1.18 6.08
N ARG A 99 2.54 -2.48 6.16
CA ARG A 99 1.56 -3.53 5.82
C ARG A 99 0.35 -3.54 6.76
N ARG A 100 0.55 -3.27 8.05
CA ARG A 100 -0.56 -3.08 9.00
C ARG A 100 -1.35 -1.82 8.72
N TRP A 101 -0.67 -0.74 8.34
CA TRP A 101 -1.34 0.50 7.98
C TRP A 101 -2.24 0.28 6.75
N ASP A 102 -1.72 -0.37 5.71
CA ASP A 102 -2.46 -0.69 4.48
C ASP A 102 -3.69 -1.54 4.78
N ARG A 103 -3.51 -2.59 5.59
CA ARG A 103 -4.61 -3.45 6.05
C ARG A 103 -5.73 -2.65 6.71
N ARG A 104 -5.39 -1.71 7.60
CA ARG A 104 -6.38 -0.84 8.24
C ARG A 104 -7.07 0.06 7.23
N CYS A 105 -6.35 0.57 6.22
CA CYS A 105 -6.96 1.38 5.18
C CYS A 105 -7.96 0.56 4.34
N VAL A 106 -7.56 -0.59 3.81
CA VAL A 106 -8.38 -1.36 2.86
C VAL A 106 -9.51 -2.17 3.50
N HIS A 107 -9.46 -2.44 4.81
CA HIS A 107 -10.53 -3.17 5.52
C HIS A 107 -11.39 -2.30 6.45
N ARG A 108 -11.18 -0.99 6.45
CA ARG A 108 -12.02 -0.06 7.19
C ARG A 108 -13.12 0.47 6.28
N GLY A 109 -14.37 0.18 6.60
CA GLY A 109 -15.52 0.74 5.89
C GLY A 109 -15.98 2.08 6.50
N PRO A 110 -16.58 2.98 5.70
CA PRO A 110 -16.68 2.95 4.23
C PRO A 110 -15.31 3.04 3.52
N LEU A 111 -15.18 2.32 2.40
CA LEU A 111 -14.03 2.30 1.51
C LEU A 111 -14.42 2.84 0.12
N LEU A 112 -13.67 3.82 -0.36
CA LEU A 112 -13.75 4.31 -1.72
C LEU A 112 -12.46 3.97 -2.45
N GLN A 113 -12.56 3.71 -3.75
CA GLN A 113 -11.47 3.27 -4.59
C GLN A 113 -11.49 4.03 -5.91
N ALA A 114 -10.33 4.24 -6.51
CA ALA A 114 -10.22 4.74 -7.88
C ALA A 114 -9.00 4.16 -8.56
N GLN A 115 -9.09 3.95 -9.87
CA GLN A 115 -7.92 3.80 -10.74
C GLN A 115 -7.87 5.10 -11.55
N ALA A 116 -7.12 6.05 -11.02
CA ALA A 116 -7.07 7.42 -11.53
C ALA A 116 -5.87 7.61 -12.46
N ALA A 117 -5.84 8.75 -13.16
CA ALA A 117 -4.65 9.17 -13.89
C ALA A 117 -3.42 9.25 -12.95
N GLU A 118 -2.24 9.21 -13.57
CA GLU A 118 -0.93 9.35 -12.89
C GLU A 118 -0.95 10.48 -11.85
N LEU A 119 -0.33 10.21 -10.69
CA LEU A 119 -0.27 11.16 -9.59
C LEU A 119 0.73 12.27 -9.93
N ASP A 120 0.22 13.44 -10.32
CA ASP A 120 1.04 14.61 -10.57
C ASP A 120 1.59 15.25 -9.27
N ASP A 121 2.65 16.04 -9.43
CA ASP A 121 3.35 16.70 -8.32
C ASP A 121 2.46 17.69 -7.55
N ASP A 122 1.51 18.36 -8.22
CA ASP A 122 0.61 19.33 -7.61
C ASP A 122 -0.40 18.63 -6.68
N SER A 123 -0.96 17.51 -7.13
CA SER A 123 -1.85 16.65 -6.36
C SER A 123 -1.13 16.06 -5.15
N LEU A 124 0.11 15.58 -5.34
CA LEU A 124 0.93 15.07 -4.24
C LEU A 124 1.29 16.17 -3.23
N ALA A 125 1.66 17.36 -3.69
CA ALA A 125 1.93 18.51 -2.83
C ALA A 125 0.68 18.93 -2.03
N ARG A 126 -0.50 18.88 -2.66
CA ARG A 126 -1.76 19.16 -2.00
C ARG A 126 -2.08 18.15 -0.90
N LEU A 127 -1.90 16.85 -1.17
CA LEU A 127 -2.07 15.80 -0.18
C LEU A 127 -1.15 16.00 1.04
N ARG A 128 0.12 16.35 0.80
CA ARG A 128 1.10 16.67 1.86
C ARG A 128 0.73 17.90 2.69
N ALA A 129 0.03 18.87 2.11
CA ALA A 129 -0.46 20.03 2.84
C ALA A 129 -1.71 19.70 3.68
N ASP A 130 -2.57 18.84 3.15
CA ASP A 130 -3.89 18.55 3.72
C ASP A 130 -3.90 17.34 4.67
N PHE A 131 -2.87 16.49 4.67
CA PHE A 131 -2.82 15.26 5.47
C PHE A 131 -1.42 14.99 6.04
N ASP A 132 -1.36 14.18 7.10
CA ASP A 132 -0.11 13.72 7.69
C ASP A 132 0.42 12.51 6.89
N GLU A 133 1.54 12.71 6.17
CA GLU A 133 2.21 11.67 5.39
C GLU A 133 2.85 10.62 6.32
N GLN A 134 2.54 9.35 6.08
CA GLN A 134 3.20 8.20 6.71
C GLN A 134 4.35 7.71 5.81
N PRO A 135 5.29 6.90 6.33
CA PRO A 135 6.39 6.38 5.54
C PRO A 135 5.93 5.74 4.22
N ALA A 136 6.47 6.26 3.13
CA ALA A 136 6.28 5.68 1.81
C ALA A 136 7.06 4.35 1.70
N THR A 137 6.54 3.45 0.89
CA THR A 137 7.24 2.21 0.51
C THR A 137 7.38 2.18 -0.99
N HIS A 138 8.31 1.39 -1.52
CA HIS A 138 8.29 1.15 -2.95
C HIS A 138 6.97 0.46 -3.34
N GLY A 139 6.34 0.87 -4.44
CA GLY A 139 5.18 0.17 -4.98
C GLY A 139 5.66 -0.89 -5.93
N TRP A 140 5.12 -2.11 -5.93
CA TRP A 140 5.39 -3.05 -7.01
C TRP A 140 4.06 -3.61 -7.50
N PRO A 141 3.78 -3.62 -8.82
CA PRO A 141 4.63 -3.19 -9.94
C PRO A 141 4.78 -1.67 -10.13
N GLY A 142 4.20 -0.84 -9.25
CA GLY A 142 4.29 0.62 -9.35
C GLY A 142 5.66 1.22 -9.04
N HIS A 143 5.69 2.51 -8.72
CA HIS A 143 6.90 3.19 -8.26
C HIS A 143 6.89 3.42 -6.75
N THR A 144 5.80 4.00 -6.22
CA THR A 144 5.74 4.39 -4.80
C THR A 144 4.35 4.18 -4.24
N GLN A 145 4.29 3.64 -3.03
CA GLN A 145 3.08 3.60 -2.22
C GLN A 145 3.12 4.73 -1.22
N PHE A 146 2.21 5.70 -1.37
CA PHE A 146 2.05 6.80 -0.42
C PHE A 146 0.90 6.51 0.54
N ARG A 147 1.03 7.04 1.75
CA ARG A 147 0.07 6.84 2.83
C ARG A 147 -0.16 8.18 3.51
N PHE A 148 -1.42 8.58 3.63
CA PHE A 148 -1.80 9.83 4.28
C PHE A 148 -2.91 9.60 5.29
N GLU A 149 -2.87 10.34 6.40
CA GLU A 149 -3.90 10.24 7.44
C GLU A 149 -4.25 11.63 7.99
N ARG A 150 -5.53 11.91 8.21
CA ARG A 150 -6.00 13.08 8.99
C ARG A 150 -7.43 12.83 9.45
N ASP A 151 -7.75 13.23 10.69
CA ASP A 151 -9.11 13.14 11.27
C ASP A 151 -9.76 11.76 11.14
N GLY A 152 -8.93 10.71 11.17
CA GLY A 152 -9.35 9.31 11.01
C GLY A 152 -9.64 8.88 9.58
N VAL A 153 -9.47 9.75 8.57
CA VAL A 153 -9.44 9.40 7.14
C VAL A 153 -8.04 8.91 6.78
N MET A 154 -7.97 7.81 6.05
CA MET A 154 -6.76 7.16 5.57
C MET A 154 -6.81 7.13 4.05
N ILE A 155 -5.69 7.49 3.40
CA ILE A 155 -5.53 7.46 1.94
C ILE A 155 -4.29 6.64 1.61
N LEU A 156 -4.47 5.52 0.91
CA LEU A 156 -3.40 4.72 0.32
C LEU A 156 -3.37 5.02 -1.18
N LEU A 157 -2.19 5.36 -1.69
CA LEU A 157 -1.95 5.55 -3.11
C LEU A 157 -0.92 4.54 -3.58
N TRP A 158 -1.20 3.83 -4.66
CA TRP A 158 -0.19 3.10 -5.43
C TRP A 158 0.05 3.85 -6.73
N SER A 159 1.13 4.63 -6.75
CA SER A 159 1.50 5.46 -7.89
C SER A 159 2.45 4.70 -8.81
N ASP A 160 2.12 4.68 -10.09
CA ASP A 160 2.92 4.18 -11.19
C ASP A 160 2.89 5.17 -12.37
N ALA A 161 3.71 4.94 -13.40
CA ALA A 161 3.62 5.69 -14.65
C ALA A 161 2.26 5.45 -15.32
N GLY A 162 1.54 6.53 -15.65
CA GLY A 162 0.25 6.50 -16.32
C GLY A 162 -0.98 6.22 -15.44
N GLN A 163 -0.81 5.71 -14.21
CA GLN A 163 -1.94 5.40 -13.32
C GLN A 163 -1.58 5.58 -11.84
N CYS A 164 -2.56 5.97 -11.03
CA CYS A 164 -2.49 5.88 -9.58
C CYS A 164 -3.74 5.18 -9.05
N ASP A 165 -3.56 4.08 -8.32
CA ASP A 165 -4.67 3.44 -7.61
C ASP A 165 -4.86 4.09 -6.23
N TRP A 166 -6.09 4.43 -5.90
CA TRP A 166 -6.46 5.09 -4.64
C TRP A 166 -7.34 4.17 -3.80
N TRP A 167 -7.08 4.14 -2.51
CA TRP A 167 -8.00 3.63 -1.49
C TRP A 167 -8.18 4.69 -0.42
N LEU A 168 -9.43 5.08 -0.16
CA LEU A 168 -9.78 6.06 0.85
C LEU A 168 -10.75 5.42 1.83
N SER A 169 -10.45 5.49 3.12
CA SER A 169 -11.34 4.97 4.16
C SER A 169 -11.36 5.83 5.39
N GLY A 170 -12.42 5.72 6.18
CA GLY A 170 -12.58 6.50 7.40
C GLY A 170 -14.03 6.56 7.86
N PRO A 171 -14.33 7.28 8.95
CA PRO A 171 -15.71 7.55 9.35
C PRO A 171 -16.47 8.27 8.22
N ALA A 172 -17.72 7.89 7.96
CA ALA A 172 -18.47 8.36 6.79
C ALA A 172 -18.52 9.90 6.65
N ASP A 173 -18.77 10.62 7.75
CA ASP A 173 -18.84 12.09 7.74
C ASP A 173 -17.49 12.72 7.40
N ALA A 174 -16.41 12.24 8.04
CA ALA A 174 -15.06 12.73 7.79
C ALA A 174 -14.58 12.39 6.37
N LEU A 175 -14.87 11.17 5.91
CA LEU A 175 -14.54 10.70 4.56
C LEU A 175 -15.29 11.51 3.50
N SER A 176 -16.58 11.80 3.70
CA SER A 176 -17.36 12.63 2.77
C SER A 176 -16.77 14.04 2.63
N VAL A 177 -16.35 14.67 3.74
CA VAL A 177 -15.71 15.99 3.71
C VAL A 177 -14.35 15.93 3.02
N ALA A 178 -13.53 14.93 3.34
CA ALA A 178 -12.22 14.74 2.72
C ALA A 178 -12.36 14.53 1.20
N VAL A 179 -13.24 13.62 0.78
CA VAL A 179 -13.47 13.32 -0.64
C VAL A 179 -13.94 14.57 -1.38
N GLY A 180 -14.87 15.34 -0.83
CA GLY A 180 -15.32 16.58 -1.45
C GLY A 180 -14.20 17.58 -1.77
N ARG A 181 -13.10 17.57 -1.01
CA ARG A 181 -11.89 18.38 -1.27
C ARG A 181 -10.95 17.74 -2.28
N LEU A 182 -10.98 16.41 -2.40
CA LEU A 182 -10.10 15.63 -3.28
C LEU A 182 -10.68 15.45 -4.68
N LEU A 183 -11.99 15.65 -4.89
CA LEU A 183 -12.64 15.42 -6.20
C LEU A 183 -12.02 16.20 -7.36
N SER A 184 -11.36 17.33 -7.09
CA SER A 184 -10.66 18.12 -8.10
C SER A 184 -9.24 17.62 -8.40
N LEU A 185 -8.73 16.63 -7.67
CA LEU A 185 -7.41 16.05 -7.91
C LEU A 185 -7.53 14.91 -8.93
N SER A 186 -6.59 14.89 -9.88
CA SER A 186 -6.58 13.92 -10.98
C SER A 186 -7.97 13.87 -11.66
N ASP A 187 -8.49 12.67 -11.92
CA ASP A 187 -9.82 12.42 -12.47
C ASP A 187 -10.79 11.78 -11.45
N LEU A 188 -10.52 11.95 -10.15
CA LEU A 188 -11.24 11.30 -9.04
C LEU A 188 -12.75 11.54 -9.07
N SER A 189 -13.20 12.70 -9.54
CA SER A 189 -14.62 13.00 -9.74
C SER A 189 -15.37 11.97 -10.61
N THR A 190 -14.66 11.30 -11.52
CA THR A 190 -15.21 10.32 -12.45
C THR A 190 -14.73 8.89 -12.21
N SER A 191 -13.58 8.70 -11.55
CA SER A 191 -12.96 7.39 -11.34
C SER A 191 -13.31 6.73 -10.00
N LEU A 192 -13.94 7.44 -9.06
CA LEU A 192 -14.32 6.88 -7.75
C LEU A 192 -15.46 5.84 -7.83
N TRP A 193 -15.24 4.71 -7.17
CA TRP A 193 -16.19 3.60 -6.98
C TRP A 193 -16.02 2.99 -5.58
N SER A 194 -16.89 2.06 -5.20
CA SER A 194 -16.78 1.29 -3.96
C SER A 194 -17.22 -0.15 -4.18
N ASN A 195 -16.58 -1.10 -3.48
CA ASN A 195 -17.02 -2.50 -3.41
C ASN A 195 -17.81 -2.82 -2.13
N ASP A 196 -18.09 -1.83 -1.29
CA ASP A 196 -18.85 -2.00 -0.05
C ASP A 196 -20.10 -1.12 -0.02
N ALA A 197 -21.13 -1.60 0.68
CA ALA A 197 -22.44 -0.93 0.70
C ALA A 197 -22.42 0.46 1.36
N ALA A 198 -21.53 0.68 2.34
CA ALA A 198 -21.42 1.97 3.02
C ALA A 198 -20.69 2.99 2.14
N GLY A 199 -19.64 2.58 1.42
CA GLY A 199 -18.93 3.41 0.46
C GLY A 199 -19.82 3.77 -0.74
N GLU A 200 -20.59 2.83 -1.28
CA GLU A 200 -21.54 3.11 -2.37
C GLU A 200 -22.63 4.12 -1.93
N ALA A 201 -23.18 3.96 -0.73
CA ALA A 201 -24.14 4.92 -0.18
C ALA A 201 -23.56 6.32 -0.05
N LEU A 202 -22.29 6.43 0.36
CA LEU A 202 -21.56 7.69 0.47
C LEU A 202 -21.35 8.32 -0.92
N LEU A 203 -20.94 7.56 -1.94
CA LEU A 203 -20.77 8.06 -3.31
C LEU A 203 -22.07 8.58 -3.92
N VAL A 204 -23.19 7.88 -3.72
CA VAL A 204 -24.51 8.35 -4.15
C VAL A 204 -24.86 9.68 -3.50
N GLY A 205 -24.55 9.85 -2.21
CA GLY A 205 -24.74 11.11 -1.49
C GLY A 205 -23.90 12.24 -2.06
N LEU A 206 -22.61 11.99 -2.31
CA LEU A 206 -21.69 12.97 -2.89
C LEU A 206 -22.12 13.41 -4.29
N ARG A 207 -22.47 12.48 -5.18
CA ARG A 207 -22.88 12.78 -6.56
C ARG A 207 -24.12 13.67 -6.60
N LYS A 208 -25.11 13.40 -5.74
CA LYS A 208 -26.31 14.25 -5.60
C LYS A 208 -25.96 15.68 -5.15
N SER A 209 -25.01 15.82 -4.21
CA SER A 209 -24.58 17.13 -3.71
C SER A 209 -23.84 17.97 -4.75
N LEU A 210 -23.18 17.34 -5.73
CA LEU A 210 -22.51 18.01 -6.85
C LEU A 210 -23.48 18.47 -7.93
N GLU A 211 -24.57 17.74 -8.12
CA GLU A 211 -25.63 18.05 -9.08
C GLU A 211 -26.57 19.18 -8.60
N ASP A 212 -26.54 19.53 -7.31
CA ASP A 212 -27.37 20.60 -6.75
C ASP A 212 -26.77 21.99 -7.07
N PRO A 213 -27.40 22.79 -7.95
CA PRO A 213 -26.90 24.13 -8.32
C PRO A 213 -26.87 25.11 -7.14
N ALA A 214 -27.56 24.83 -6.03
CA ALA A 214 -27.51 25.66 -4.81
C ALA A 214 -26.16 25.58 -4.07
N ASN A 215 -25.34 24.54 -4.32
CA ASN A 215 -24.03 24.34 -3.69
C ASN A 215 -22.84 24.85 -4.53
N GLN A 216 -23.08 25.39 -5.74
CA GLN A 216 -22.02 25.94 -6.61
C GLN A 216 -21.70 27.42 -6.31
N GLY A 217 -22.41 28.04 -5.36
CA GLY A 217 -22.30 29.46 -5.02
C GLY A 217 -21.68 29.70 -3.65
N ASP A 218 -20.42 29.33 -3.46
CA ASP A 218 -19.48 29.94 -2.50
C ASP A 218 -18.15 29.16 -2.56
N GLN A 219 -17.35 29.42 -3.59
CA GLN A 219 -15.91 29.21 -3.50
C GLN A 219 -15.24 30.60 -3.46
N PRO A 220 -14.38 30.89 -2.46
CA PRO A 220 -13.66 32.16 -2.36
C PRO A 220 -12.63 32.35 -3.48
#